data_AF-A0A5C7ZNS4-F1
#
_entry.id   AF-A0A5C7ZNS4-F1
#
_cell.length_a   1.000
_cell.length_b   1.000
_cell.length_c   1.000
_cell.angle_alpha   90.00
_cell.angle_beta   90.00
_cell.angle_gamma   90.00
#
_symmetry.space_group_name_H-M   'P 1'
#
loop_
_entity.id
_entity.type
_entity.pdbx_description
1 polymer ?
#
loop_
_entity_poly.entity_id
_entity_poly.type
_entity_poly.pdbx_seq_one_letter_code
_entity_poly.pdbx_strand_id
1 'polypeptide(L)'
;MTHLPLGPLMIDIAGTALTDLDRERLCHPLVGGIILFTRNFADLGQLSALTAEIHALRTPQLLIAVDHEGGRVQRFREGFTRLPSMATLGKCWNEDPEAAQLAAEQVGFVLAAELRAHGVDYAFTPVLDLDYGPSRVIGDRAFHRDPEVVATLAGALPAGLRAGGMGNCGKH
;
A
#
# COMPACT_ATOMS: atom_id res chain seq x y z
N MET A 1 11.81 19.68 -16.73
CA MET A 1 11.90 18.46 -15.89
C MET A 1 13.28 17.85 -16.07
N THR A 2 13.94 17.51 -14.97
CA THR A 2 15.28 16.88 -14.99
C THR A 2 15.14 15.40 -15.30
N HIS A 3 15.91 14.88 -16.26
CA HIS A 3 15.91 13.46 -16.58
C HIS A 3 16.94 12.71 -15.73
N LEU A 4 16.49 11.85 -14.80
CA LEU A 4 17.32 11.13 -13.85
C LEU A 4 16.81 9.69 -13.68
N PRO A 5 17.64 8.65 -13.92
CA PRO A 5 17.22 7.27 -13.68
C PRO A 5 16.84 7.05 -12.21
N LEU A 6 15.93 6.12 -11.93
CA LEU A 6 15.51 5.81 -10.57
C LEU A 6 16.71 5.23 -9.79
N GLY A 7 17.06 5.87 -8.68
CA GLY A 7 18.12 5.39 -7.80
C GLY A 7 17.65 4.29 -6.85
N PRO A 8 18.58 3.68 -6.09
CA PRO A 8 18.27 2.53 -5.23
C PRO A 8 17.63 2.89 -3.89
N LEU A 9 17.50 4.18 -3.56
CA LEU A 9 16.96 4.63 -2.28
C LEU A 9 15.46 4.98 -2.38
N MET A 10 14.70 4.45 -1.44
CA MET A 10 13.37 4.95 -1.08
C MET A 10 13.48 5.75 0.22
N ILE A 11 13.05 7.01 0.20
CA ILE A 11 13.12 7.91 1.36
C ILE A 11 11.71 8.34 1.80
N ASP A 12 11.60 9.23 2.79
CA ASP A 12 10.33 9.82 3.21
C ASP A 12 10.44 11.35 3.34
N ILE A 13 9.33 11.99 3.70
CA ILE A 13 9.28 13.41 4.07
C ILE A 13 8.60 13.59 5.43
N ALA A 14 8.82 14.75 6.05
CA ALA A 14 8.38 15.02 7.42
C ALA A 14 6.89 15.36 7.55
N GLY A 15 6.31 16.06 6.57
CA GLY A 15 4.96 16.63 6.68
C GLY A 15 4.07 16.36 5.46
N THR A 16 3.02 17.19 5.32
CA THR A 16 1.98 17.10 4.29
C THR A 16 2.28 17.91 3.02
N ALA A 17 3.42 18.60 2.98
CA ALA A 17 3.87 19.36 1.82
C ALA A 17 5.38 19.28 1.70
N LEU A 18 5.91 19.42 0.48
CA LEU A 18 7.34 19.45 0.24
C LEU A 18 7.93 20.78 0.71
N THR A 19 9.01 20.70 1.47
CA THR A 19 9.95 21.81 1.69
C THR A 19 10.94 21.90 0.53
N ASP A 20 11.67 23.01 0.45
CA ASP A 20 12.72 23.15 -0.58
C ASP A 20 13.82 22.09 -0.43
N LEU A 21 14.12 21.70 0.81
CA LEU A 21 15.07 20.62 1.10
C LEU A 21 14.53 19.26 0.62
N ASP A 22 13.22 19.01 0.74
CA ASP A 22 12.63 17.77 0.22
C ASP A 22 12.72 17.74 -1.31
N ARG A 23 12.43 18.87 -1.99
CA ARG A 23 12.56 18.98 -3.45
C ARG A 23 14.00 18.70 -3.90
N GLU A 24 14.99 19.25 -3.20
CA GLU A 24 16.41 18.97 -3.47
C GLU A 24 16.74 17.48 -3.31
N ARG A 25 16.35 16.88 -2.18
CA ARG A 25 16.62 15.47 -1.87
C ARG A 25 15.95 14.51 -2.84
N LEU A 26 14.69 14.76 -3.21
CA LEU A 26 13.95 13.94 -4.18
C LEU A 26 14.54 14.03 -5.60
N CYS A 27 15.23 15.13 -5.91
CA CYS A 27 16.00 15.29 -7.15
C CYS A 27 17.41 14.66 -7.08
N HIS A 28 17.83 14.08 -5.96
CA HIS A 28 19.13 13.42 -5.86
C HIS A 28 19.17 12.14 -6.71
N PRO A 29 20.25 11.87 -7.49
CA PRO A 29 20.33 10.71 -8.39
C PRO A 29 20.18 9.34 -7.70
N LEU A 30 20.48 9.23 -6.40
CA LEU A 30 20.32 7.98 -5.65
C LEU A 30 18.88 7.71 -5.19
N VAL A 31 17.98 8.68 -5.30
CA VAL A 31 16.56 8.50 -4.92
C VAL A 31 15.78 7.98 -6.11
N GLY A 32 15.03 6.89 -5.89
CA GLY A 32 14.12 6.29 -6.88
C GLY A 32 12.67 6.20 -6.40
N GLY A 33 12.41 6.44 -5.12
CA GLY A 33 11.05 6.44 -4.60
C GLY A 33 10.91 7.13 -3.26
N ILE A 34 9.65 7.24 -2.83
CA ILE A 34 9.25 7.77 -1.55
C ILE A 34 8.20 6.84 -0.92
N ILE A 35 8.27 6.65 0.39
CA ILE A 35 7.21 6.03 1.19
C ILE A 35 6.48 7.09 2.01
N LEU A 36 5.16 7.08 1.95
CA LEU A 36 4.29 7.95 2.73
C LEU A 36 3.77 7.24 3.99
N PHE A 37 3.54 8.03 5.03
CA PHE A 37 3.01 7.61 6.32
C PHE A 37 1.80 8.45 6.71
N THR A 38 1.15 8.11 7.83
CA THR A 38 0.00 8.86 8.36
C THR A 38 0.32 10.34 8.58
N ARG A 39 1.55 10.70 8.96
CA ARG A 39 1.98 12.10 9.14
C ARG A 39 2.01 12.92 7.83
N ASN A 40 1.93 12.26 6.68
CA ASN A 40 1.95 12.89 5.35
C ASN A 40 0.54 13.08 4.77
N PHE A 41 -0.50 12.73 5.53
CA PHE A 41 -1.89 12.77 5.10
C PHE A 41 -2.75 13.65 6.02
N ALA A 42 -3.37 14.67 5.43
CA ALA A 42 -4.40 15.48 6.07
C ALA A 42 -5.78 15.16 5.49
N ASP A 43 -5.90 15.19 4.16
CA ASP A 43 -7.12 14.87 3.42
C ASP A 43 -6.80 14.45 1.97
N LEU A 44 -7.82 14.05 1.21
CA LEU A 44 -7.70 13.56 -0.16
C LEU A 44 -7.16 14.62 -1.14
N GLY A 45 -7.58 15.88 -0.98
CA GLY A 45 -7.14 16.97 -1.84
C GLY A 45 -5.67 17.32 -1.61
N GLN A 46 -5.26 17.37 -0.35
CA GLN A 46 -3.86 17.53 0.03
C GLN A 46 -2.99 16.38 -0.48
N LEU A 47 -3.44 15.12 -0.33
CA LEU A 47 -2.68 13.96 -0.81
C LEU A 47 -2.47 14.02 -2.33
N SER A 48 -3.52 14.31 -3.10
CA SER A 48 -3.43 14.47 -4.56
C SER A 48 -2.47 15.60 -4.97
N ALA A 49 -2.47 16.72 -4.24
CA ALA A 49 -1.53 17.81 -4.51
C ALA A 49 -0.09 17.40 -4.23
N LEU A 50 0.16 16.72 -3.10
CA LEU A 50 1.49 16.24 -2.72
C LEU A 50 2.06 15.22 -3.73
N THR A 51 1.28 14.22 -4.11
CA THR A 51 1.74 13.19 -5.06
C THR A 51 1.97 13.76 -6.45
N ALA A 52 1.08 14.64 -6.92
CA ALA A 52 1.26 15.35 -8.19
C ALA A 52 2.54 16.20 -8.20
N GLU A 53 2.84 16.91 -7.09
CA GLU A 53 4.08 17.67 -6.97
C GLU A 53 5.32 16.76 -7.03
N ILE A 54 5.33 15.65 -6.28
CA ILE A 54 6.44 14.67 -6.25
C ILE A 54 6.67 14.09 -7.66
N HIS A 55 5.62 13.65 -8.34
CA HIS A 55 5.71 13.10 -9.70
C HIS A 55 6.21 14.15 -10.71
N ALA A 56 5.97 15.45 -10.47
CA ALA A 56 6.38 16.53 -11.36
C ALA A 56 7.87 16.93 -11.22
N LEU A 57 8.58 16.52 -10.15
CA LEU A 57 9.96 16.95 -9.89
C LEU A 57 10.96 16.49 -10.97
N ARG A 58 10.76 15.29 -11.53
CA ARG A 58 11.75 14.63 -12.41
C ARG A 58 11.12 13.57 -13.31
N THR A 59 11.90 13.09 -14.27
CA THR A 59 11.52 12.01 -15.18
C THR A 59 12.63 10.95 -15.25
N PRO A 60 12.35 9.64 -15.14
CA PRO A 60 11.07 9.03 -14.76
C PRO A 60 10.55 9.53 -13.41
N GLN A 61 9.22 9.46 -13.24
CA GLN A 61 8.55 9.85 -12.00
C GLN A 61 9.03 8.94 -10.86
N LEU A 62 9.18 9.49 -9.66
CA LEU A 62 9.52 8.70 -8.47
C LEU A 62 8.37 7.75 -8.12
N LEU A 63 8.70 6.55 -7.66
CA LEU A 63 7.71 5.61 -7.13
C LEU A 63 7.18 6.12 -5.79
N ILE A 64 5.86 6.28 -5.65
CA ILE A 64 5.21 6.65 -4.38
C ILE A 64 4.56 5.41 -3.75
N ALA A 65 5.01 5.02 -2.56
CA ALA A 65 4.53 3.83 -1.85
C ALA A 65 3.86 4.18 -0.50
N VAL A 66 3.04 3.27 0.02
CA VAL A 66 2.42 3.38 1.35
C VAL A 66 2.17 2.00 1.98
N ASP A 67 2.11 1.91 3.31
CA ASP A 67 1.57 0.74 4.00
C ASP A 67 0.03 0.80 4.11
N HIS A 68 -0.66 0.31 3.08
CA HIS A 68 -2.08 -0.06 3.19
C HIS A 68 -2.17 -1.57 3.08
N GLU A 69 -2.40 -2.23 4.21
CA GLU A 69 -2.78 -3.65 4.27
C GLU A 69 -4.28 -3.77 4.49
N GLY A 70 -4.77 -3.03 5.49
CA GLY A 70 -6.11 -3.15 6.04
C GLY A 70 -6.09 -3.18 7.57
N GLY A 71 -7.26 -2.96 8.18
CA GLY A 71 -7.42 -2.91 9.63
C GLY A 71 -6.52 -1.88 10.31
N ARG A 72 -5.64 -2.36 11.20
CA ARG A 72 -4.74 -1.49 11.97
C ARG A 72 -3.59 -0.92 11.13
N VAL A 73 -3.26 -1.50 9.97
CA VAL A 73 -2.23 -0.99 9.06
C VAL A 73 -2.90 -0.40 7.82
N GLN A 74 -3.41 0.81 7.98
CA GLN A 74 -3.97 1.62 6.91
C GLN A 74 -3.64 3.08 7.22
N ARG A 75 -2.71 3.67 6.46
CA ARG A 75 -2.18 5.01 6.79
C ARG A 75 -3.19 6.13 6.55
N PHE A 76 -3.99 6.02 5.49
CA PHE A 76 -4.98 7.01 5.07
C PHE A 76 -6.37 6.45 5.30
N ARG A 77 -7.22 7.21 6.00
CA ARG A 77 -8.40 6.66 6.69
C ARG A 77 -9.64 7.51 6.56
N GLU A 78 -9.49 8.83 6.53
CA GLU A 78 -10.59 9.75 6.24
C GLU A 78 -10.72 9.89 4.72
N GLY A 79 -11.94 9.74 4.19
CA GLY A 79 -12.19 9.73 2.74
C GLY A 79 -11.86 8.41 2.03
N PHE A 80 -11.07 7.52 2.64
CA PHE A 80 -10.81 6.16 2.15
C PHE A 80 -11.79 5.14 2.75
N THR A 81 -12.07 4.08 2.01
CA THR A 81 -12.79 2.92 2.53
C THR A 81 -12.01 2.30 3.69
N ARG A 82 -12.71 1.97 4.79
CA ARG A 82 -12.08 1.26 5.91
C ARG A 82 -11.93 -0.21 5.54
N LEU A 83 -10.70 -0.60 5.23
CA LEU A 83 -10.38 -1.95 4.80
C LEU A 83 -10.37 -2.89 6.02
N PRO A 84 -10.88 -4.13 5.89
CA PRO A 84 -10.81 -5.12 6.95
C PRO A 84 -9.36 -5.56 7.22
N SER A 85 -9.09 -6.14 8.39
CA SER A 85 -7.83 -6.85 8.60
C SER A 85 -7.80 -8.14 7.76
N MET A 86 -6.62 -8.60 7.34
CA MET A 86 -6.53 -9.80 6.50
C MET A 86 -7.03 -11.06 7.22
N ALA A 87 -6.92 -11.11 8.56
CA ALA A 87 -7.51 -12.18 9.36
C ALA A 87 -9.04 -12.25 9.24
N THR A 88 -9.71 -11.15 8.88
CA THR A 88 -11.15 -11.15 8.61
C THR A 88 -11.46 -11.99 7.37
N LEU A 89 -10.62 -11.92 6.32
CA LEU A 89 -10.76 -12.75 5.13
C LEU A 89 -10.53 -14.23 5.46
N GLY A 90 -9.57 -14.54 6.35
CA GLY A 90 -9.39 -15.91 6.85
C GLY A 90 -10.57 -16.43 7.68
N LYS A 91 -11.28 -15.56 8.40
CA LYS A 91 -12.53 -15.94 9.08
C LYS A 91 -13.64 -16.23 8.06
N CYS A 92 -13.80 -15.38 7.05
CA CYS A 92 -14.73 -15.63 5.96
C CYS A 92 -14.43 -16.95 5.26
N TRP A 93 -13.16 -17.30 5.06
CA TRP A 93 -12.76 -18.57 4.45
C TRP A 93 -13.27 -19.79 5.24
N ASN A 94 -13.27 -19.72 6.56
CA ASN A 94 -13.77 -20.81 7.41
C ASN A 94 -15.29 -20.99 7.30
N GLU A 95 -16.01 -20.01 6.77
CA GLU A 95 -17.46 -20.05 6.55
C GLU A 95 -17.81 -20.37 5.09
N ASP A 96 -17.16 -19.69 4.14
CA ASP A 96 -17.35 -19.83 2.70
C ASP A 96 -16.05 -19.48 1.93
N PRO A 97 -15.30 -20.49 1.46
CA PRO A 97 -14.05 -20.27 0.72
C PRO A 97 -14.20 -19.47 -0.58
N GLU A 98 -15.27 -19.68 -1.34
CA GLU A 98 -15.50 -18.99 -2.62
C GLU A 98 -15.79 -17.51 -2.38
N ALA A 99 -16.65 -17.22 -1.39
CA ALA A 99 -16.95 -15.84 -1.00
C ALA A 99 -15.71 -15.13 -0.43
N ALA A 100 -14.86 -15.83 0.34
CA ALA A 100 -13.65 -15.26 0.90
C ALA A 100 -12.60 -14.91 -0.17
N GLN A 101 -12.45 -15.76 -1.19
CA GLN A 101 -11.58 -15.47 -2.32
C GLN A 101 -12.07 -14.24 -3.09
N LEU A 102 -13.36 -14.18 -3.43
CA LEU A 102 -13.95 -13.02 -4.08
C LEU A 102 -13.78 -11.74 -3.23
N ALA A 103 -13.98 -11.83 -1.92
CA ALA A 103 -13.78 -10.71 -1.01
C ALA A 103 -12.31 -10.24 -0.99
N ALA A 104 -11.34 -11.15 -1.06
CA ALA A 104 -9.93 -10.79 -1.14
C ALA A 104 -9.60 -10.02 -2.43
N GLU A 105 -10.16 -10.43 -3.58
CA GLU A 105 -10.04 -9.70 -4.84
C GLU A 105 -10.67 -8.30 -4.75
N GLN A 106 -11.87 -8.19 -4.18
CA GLN A 106 -12.57 -6.92 -4.02
C GLN A 106 -11.82 -5.95 -3.09
N VAL A 107 -11.30 -6.46 -1.97
CA VAL A 107 -10.45 -5.67 -1.06
C VAL A 107 -9.22 -5.16 -1.78
N GLY A 108 -8.53 -6.02 -2.54
CA GLY A 108 -7.39 -5.61 -3.36
C GLY A 108 -7.75 -4.54 -4.38
N PHE A 109 -8.88 -4.67 -5.06
CA PHE A 109 -9.35 -3.68 -6.05
C PHE A 109 -9.62 -2.32 -5.42
N VAL A 110 -10.40 -2.27 -4.33
CA VAL A 110 -10.74 -1.01 -3.64
C VAL A 110 -9.47 -0.33 -3.11
N LEU A 111 -8.58 -1.10 -2.46
CA LEU A 111 -7.30 -0.61 -1.95
C LEU A 111 -6.49 0.07 -3.05
N ALA A 112 -6.27 -0.64 -4.16
CA ALA A 112 -5.47 -0.10 -5.26
C ALA A 112 -6.16 1.07 -5.96
N ALA A 113 -7.45 0.95 -6.29
CA ALA A 113 -8.17 1.98 -7.02
C ALA A 113 -8.23 3.31 -6.26
N GLU A 114 -8.50 3.29 -4.96
CA GLU A 114 -8.52 4.51 -4.14
C GLU A 114 -7.13 5.14 -4.04
N LEU A 115 -6.08 4.35 -3.81
CA LEU A 115 -4.71 4.88 -3.75
C LEU A 115 -4.26 5.47 -5.09
N ARG A 116 -4.52 4.76 -6.20
CA ARG A 116 -4.16 5.20 -7.54
C ARG A 116 -4.90 6.48 -7.93
N ALA A 117 -6.14 6.66 -7.49
CA ALA A 117 -6.90 7.91 -7.71
C ALA A 117 -6.22 9.14 -7.08
N HIS A 118 -5.39 8.94 -6.05
CA HIS A 118 -4.61 9.99 -5.37
C HIS A 118 -3.11 9.94 -5.67
N GLY A 119 -2.70 9.28 -6.76
CA GLY A 119 -1.32 9.29 -7.24
C GLY A 119 -0.34 8.46 -6.41
N VAL A 120 -0.82 7.53 -5.59
CA VAL A 120 0.04 6.58 -4.87
C VAL A 120 0.20 5.32 -5.71
N ASP A 121 1.42 5.02 -6.15
CA ASP A 121 1.72 4.01 -7.15
C ASP A 121 1.71 2.58 -6.61
N TYR A 122 1.99 2.42 -5.31
CA TYR A 122 2.30 1.12 -4.73
C TYR A 122 1.88 1.00 -3.26
N ALA A 123 1.48 -0.21 -2.86
CA ALA A 123 1.20 -0.55 -1.47
C ALA A 123 2.01 -1.79 -1.06
N PHE A 124 2.61 -1.74 0.13
CA PHE A 124 3.32 -2.90 0.68
C PHE A 124 2.32 -3.90 1.28
N THR A 125 1.78 -4.78 0.45
CA THR A 125 0.79 -5.82 0.78
C THR A 125 0.81 -6.88 -0.34
N PRO A 126 0.47 -8.16 -0.11
CA PRO A 126 -0.05 -8.79 1.13
C PRO A 126 1.01 -9.22 2.16
N VAL A 127 0.57 -9.34 3.43
CA VAL A 127 1.27 -10.11 4.45
C VAL A 127 1.15 -11.60 4.12
N LEU A 128 2.27 -12.31 4.12
CA LEU A 128 2.32 -13.75 3.80
C LEU A 128 2.62 -14.62 5.04
N ASP A 129 2.79 -14.00 6.21
CA ASP A 129 3.01 -14.73 7.45
C ASP A 129 1.80 -15.59 7.82
N LEU A 130 2.08 -16.74 8.42
CA LEU A 130 1.07 -17.62 8.99
C LEU A 130 0.74 -17.18 10.42
N ASP A 131 -0.54 -17.19 10.76
CA ASP A 131 -0.99 -16.91 12.12
C ASP A 131 -0.73 -18.10 13.06
N TYR A 132 0.50 -18.19 13.58
CA TYR A 132 0.83 -19.18 14.60
C TYR A 132 0.29 -18.83 16.00
N GLY A 133 -0.14 -17.58 16.23
CA GLY A 133 -0.66 -17.06 17.51
C GLY A 133 0.27 -16.15 18.33
N PRO A 134 1.56 -16.49 18.57
CA PRO A 134 2.43 -15.71 19.46
C PRO A 134 2.82 -14.31 18.99
N SER A 135 2.84 -14.06 17.67
CA SER A 135 3.33 -12.78 17.14
C SER A 135 2.28 -11.69 17.27
N ARG A 136 2.44 -10.83 18.28
CA ARG A 136 1.58 -9.64 18.46
C ARG A 136 1.82 -8.56 17.39
N VAL A 137 2.98 -8.58 16.73
CA VAL A 137 3.33 -7.63 15.66
C VAL A 137 2.66 -8.00 14.34
N ILE A 138 2.49 -9.30 14.07
CA ILE A 138 1.63 -9.75 12.96
C ILE A 138 0.17 -9.63 13.40
N GLY A 139 -0.24 -10.45 14.38
CA GLY A 139 -1.61 -10.49 14.87
C GLY A 139 -2.60 -10.66 13.72
N ASP A 140 -3.61 -9.79 13.67
CA ASP A 140 -4.69 -9.81 12.68
C ASP A 140 -4.27 -9.40 11.25
N ARG A 141 -2.98 -9.11 11.04
CA ARG A 141 -2.41 -8.84 9.71
C ARG A 141 -2.20 -10.12 8.89
N ALA A 142 -2.03 -11.27 9.54
CA ALA A 142 -1.96 -12.55 8.84
C ALA A 142 -3.35 -12.97 8.36
N PHE A 143 -3.43 -13.56 7.17
CA PHE A 143 -4.69 -14.08 6.65
C PHE A 143 -5.19 -15.26 7.49
N HIS A 144 -4.33 -16.25 7.71
CA HIS A 144 -4.73 -17.52 8.31
C HIS A 144 -3.52 -18.28 8.87
N ARG A 145 -3.77 -19.36 9.63
CA ARG A 145 -2.73 -20.28 10.11
C ARG A 145 -2.29 -21.29 9.05
N ASP A 146 -3.23 -21.73 8.22
CA ASP A 146 -3.02 -22.74 7.19
C ASP A 146 -2.34 -22.11 5.96
N PRO A 147 -1.17 -22.62 5.52
CA PRO A 147 -0.44 -22.10 4.37
C PRO A 147 -1.23 -22.15 3.06
N GLU A 148 -2.10 -23.15 2.85
CA GLU A 148 -2.89 -23.24 1.63
C GLU A 148 -3.93 -22.11 1.58
N VAL A 149 -4.55 -21.81 2.72
CA VAL A 149 -5.50 -20.70 2.85
C VAL A 149 -4.81 -19.36 2.61
N VAL A 150 -3.62 -19.17 3.17
CA VAL A 150 -2.82 -17.97 2.92
C VAL A 150 -2.45 -17.86 1.44
N ALA A 151 -2.00 -18.95 0.82
CA ALA A 151 -1.64 -18.96 -0.60
C ALA A 151 -2.83 -18.60 -1.50
N THR A 152 -4.03 -19.11 -1.22
CA THR A 152 -5.24 -18.79 -2.00
C THR A 152 -5.67 -17.34 -1.81
N LEU A 153 -5.84 -16.88 -0.56
CA LEU A 153 -6.31 -15.51 -0.29
C LEU A 153 -5.29 -14.44 -0.69
N ALA A 154 -4.01 -14.67 -0.39
CA ALA A 154 -2.93 -13.78 -0.80
C ALA A 154 -2.57 -13.89 -2.28
N GLY A 155 -3.06 -14.91 -3.00
CA GLY A 155 -3.01 -15.00 -4.46
C GLY A 155 -4.16 -14.23 -5.13
N ALA A 156 -5.33 -14.19 -4.49
CA ALA A 156 -6.51 -13.48 -4.96
C ALA A 156 -6.38 -11.95 -4.80
N LEU A 157 -5.90 -11.47 -3.65
CA LEU A 157 -5.74 -10.03 -3.40
C LEU A 157 -4.89 -9.30 -4.46
N PRO A 158 -3.74 -9.84 -4.93
CA PRO A 158 -2.99 -9.29 -6.06
C PRO A 158 -3.73 -9.20 -7.39
N ALA A 159 -4.74 -10.04 -7.65
CA ALA A 159 -5.58 -9.90 -8.84
C ALA A 159 -6.42 -8.61 -8.74
N GLY A 160 -6.99 -8.36 -7.56
CA GLY A 160 -7.66 -7.10 -7.22
C GLY A 160 -6.75 -5.89 -7.34
N LEU A 161 -5.57 -5.94 -6.72
CA LEU A 161 -4.57 -4.85 -6.79
C LEU A 161 -4.24 -4.50 -8.24
N ARG A 162 -4.01 -5.52 -9.08
CA ARG A 162 -3.69 -5.34 -10.49
C ARG A 162 -4.85 -4.73 -11.27
N ALA A 163 -6.08 -5.16 -11.00
CA ALA A 163 -7.28 -4.56 -11.60
C ALA A 163 -7.46 -3.09 -11.20
N GLY A 164 -7.03 -2.72 -9.99
CA GLY A 164 -6.95 -1.33 -9.54
C GLY A 164 -5.71 -0.57 -10.02
N GLY A 165 -4.81 -1.20 -10.78
CA GLY A 165 -3.63 -0.58 -11.38
C GLY A 165 -2.35 -0.63 -10.53
N MET A 166 -2.23 -1.56 -9.58
CA MET A 166 -1.12 -1.64 -8.64
C MET A 166 -0.40 -3.01 -8.66
N GLY A 167 0.91 -3.00 -8.42
CA GLY A 167 1.67 -4.22 -8.13
C GLY A 167 1.43 -4.73 -6.70
N ASN A 168 2.19 -5.73 -6.26
CA ASN A 168 2.10 -6.26 -4.89
C ASN A 168 3.50 -6.58 -4.34
N CYS A 169 3.63 -6.57 -3.02
CA CYS A 169 4.83 -6.91 -2.28
C CYS A 169 4.47 -7.83 -1.12
N GLY A 170 4.81 -9.11 -1.28
CA GLY A 170 4.75 -10.09 -0.20
C GLY A 170 5.66 -9.70 0.96
N LYS A 171 5.18 -9.82 2.19
CA LYS A 171 5.93 -9.38 3.37
C LYS A 171 5.73 -10.22 4.63
N HIS A 172 6.49 -9.77 5.63
CA HIS A 172 6.60 -10.20 7.01
C HIS A 172 5.87 -9.23 7.98
#